data_AF-I3W129-F1
#
_entry.id   AF-I3W129-F1
#
_cell.length_a   1.000
_cell.length_b   1.000
_cell.length_c   1.000
_cell.angle_alpha   90.00
_cell.angle_beta   90.00
_cell.angle_gamma   90.00
#
_symmetry.space_group_name_H-M   'P 1'
#
loop_
_entity.id
_entity.type
_entity.pdbx_description
1 polymer ?
#
loop_
_entity_poly.entity_id
_entity_poly.type
_entity_poly.pdbx_seq_one_letter_code
_entity_poly.pdbx_strand_id
1 'polypeptide(L)'
;MKVPDSDPVRANLLWIASDFRTITQSARADELDFPSLGTRWTNRQLLFHLVLGQNITLSGIPLLGLFSTLPPAASRSWSRLLDTCAGPYNWVNWAGSAAAGQVLNPEGMLRMMDTTTKIIVKWYDGADEKALSRGMSMPASWDPYFAPWMDRRAILEWAPRHYRHHRAQLTLTTLFS
;
A
#
# COMPACT_ATOMS: atom_id res chain seq x y z
N MET A 1 19.10 -14.89 -10.54
CA MET A 1 18.22 -16.06 -10.71
C MET A 1 16.81 -15.53 -10.97
N LYS A 2 16.01 -16.17 -11.82
CA LYS A 2 14.60 -15.77 -11.98
C LYS A 2 13.82 -16.12 -10.73
N VAL A 3 12.81 -15.32 -10.44
CA VAL A 3 11.89 -15.60 -9.35
C VAL A 3 11.07 -16.86 -9.71
N PRO A 4 10.91 -17.84 -8.79
CA PRO A 4 10.13 -19.04 -9.07
C PRO A 4 8.64 -18.72 -9.28
N ASP A 5 7.96 -19.46 -10.16
CA ASP A 5 6.51 -19.31 -10.38
C ASP A 5 5.68 -19.60 -9.11
N SER A 6 6.24 -20.36 -8.15
CA SER A 6 5.64 -20.66 -6.85
C SER A 6 5.74 -19.53 -5.82
N ASP A 7 6.39 -18.41 -6.15
CA ASP A 7 6.54 -17.29 -5.23
C ASP A 7 5.16 -16.66 -4.90
N PRO A 8 4.80 -16.56 -3.61
CA PRO A 8 3.49 -16.06 -3.20
C PRO A 8 3.30 -14.55 -3.42
N VAL A 9 4.35 -13.76 -3.68
CA VAL A 9 4.25 -12.29 -3.81
C VAL A 9 3.23 -11.90 -4.88
N ARG A 10 3.34 -12.50 -6.07
CA ARG A 10 2.42 -12.23 -7.18
C ARG A 10 0.96 -12.53 -6.81
N ALA A 11 0.73 -13.70 -6.24
CA ALA A 11 -0.61 -14.14 -5.83
C ALA A 11 -1.21 -13.22 -4.76
N ASN A 12 -0.40 -12.79 -3.79
CA ASN A 12 -0.81 -11.86 -2.75
C ASN A 12 -1.18 -10.48 -3.29
N LEU A 13 -0.45 -9.97 -4.28
CA LEU A 13 -0.76 -8.69 -4.93
C LEU A 13 -2.07 -8.76 -5.72
N LEU A 14 -2.29 -9.86 -6.43
CA LEU A 14 -3.56 -10.10 -7.14
C LEU A 14 -4.74 -10.27 -6.18
N TRP A 15 -4.50 -10.90 -5.03
CA TRP A 15 -5.51 -11.04 -3.99
C TRP A 15 -6.01 -9.68 -3.48
N ILE A 16 -5.13 -8.69 -3.29
CA ILE A 16 -5.51 -7.32 -2.89
C ILE A 16 -6.57 -6.77 -3.87
N ALA A 17 -6.28 -6.78 -5.17
CA ALA A 17 -7.21 -6.24 -6.18
C ALA A 17 -8.52 -7.04 -6.25
N SER A 18 -8.46 -8.37 -6.12
CA SER A 18 -9.64 -9.21 -6.10
C SER A 18 -10.54 -8.92 -4.89
N ASP A 19 -9.97 -8.90 -3.70
CA ASP A 19 -10.69 -8.63 -2.46
C ASP A 19 -11.25 -7.21 -2.44
N PHE A 20 -10.47 -6.21 -2.89
CA PHE A 20 -10.93 -4.83 -2.97
C PHE A 20 -12.12 -4.68 -3.94
N ARG A 21 -12.11 -5.40 -5.07
CA ARG A 21 -13.26 -5.47 -5.98
C ARG A 21 -14.48 -6.06 -5.31
N THR A 22 -14.33 -7.18 -4.61
CA THR A 22 -15.44 -7.80 -3.86
C THR A 22 -16.02 -6.79 -2.87
N ILE A 23 -15.19 -6.16 -2.04
CA ILE A 23 -15.62 -5.17 -1.05
C ILE A 23 -16.35 -4.00 -1.70
N THR A 24 -15.78 -3.40 -2.75
CA THR A 24 -16.37 -2.22 -3.38
C THR A 24 -17.66 -2.51 -4.13
N GLN A 25 -17.85 -3.73 -4.63
CA GLN A 25 -19.07 -4.15 -5.32
C GLN A 25 -20.17 -4.59 -4.35
N SER A 26 -19.83 -5.11 -3.17
CA SER A 26 -20.81 -5.56 -2.18
C SER A 26 -21.17 -4.51 -1.14
N ALA A 27 -20.28 -3.55 -0.87
CA ALA A 27 -20.47 -2.55 0.17
C ALA A 27 -21.77 -1.76 -0.04
N ARG A 28 -22.57 -1.66 1.01
CA ARG A 28 -23.79 -0.86 1.00
C ARG A 28 -23.41 0.61 1.11
N ALA A 29 -24.07 1.46 0.33
CA ALA A 29 -23.70 2.87 0.21
C ALA A 29 -23.82 3.64 1.54
N ASP A 30 -24.79 3.27 2.39
CA ASP A 30 -25.02 3.80 3.73
C ASP A 30 -23.87 3.45 4.70
N GLU A 31 -23.32 2.24 4.60
CA GLU A 31 -22.23 1.78 5.48
C GLU A 31 -20.89 2.43 5.17
N LEU A 32 -20.69 2.97 3.96
CA LEU A 32 -19.45 3.64 3.57
C LEU A 32 -19.13 4.85 4.44
N ASP A 33 -20.15 5.55 4.94
CA ASP A 33 -19.99 6.73 5.79
C ASP A 33 -19.97 6.40 7.29
N PHE A 34 -20.13 5.13 7.67
CA PHE A 34 -20.00 4.72 9.07
C PHE A 34 -18.54 4.67 9.54
N PRO A 35 -18.30 4.87 10.85
CA PRO A 35 -16.98 4.74 11.43
C PRO A 35 -16.39 3.34 11.23
N SER A 36 -15.10 3.30 10.89
CA SER A 36 -14.31 2.07 10.92
C SER A 36 -13.80 1.77 12.33
N LEU A 37 -13.44 0.50 12.57
CA LEU A 37 -13.05 0.00 13.88
C LEU A 37 -11.62 0.43 14.25
N GLY A 38 -11.47 1.13 15.37
CA GLY A 38 -10.15 1.47 15.91
C GLY A 38 -9.40 2.55 15.12
N THR A 39 -10.08 3.29 14.25
CA THR A 39 -9.48 4.41 13.50
C THR A 39 -10.33 5.68 13.63
N ARG A 40 -9.83 6.80 13.12
CA ARG A 40 -10.58 8.08 13.02
C ARG A 40 -11.32 8.23 11.69
N TRP A 41 -11.34 7.19 10.85
CA TRP A 41 -11.85 7.22 9.49
C TRP A 41 -13.21 6.56 9.37
N THR A 42 -14.00 6.99 8.39
CA THR A 42 -15.13 6.21 7.89
C THR A 42 -14.64 5.02 7.05
N ASN A 43 -15.53 4.06 6.75
CA ASN A 43 -15.21 2.96 5.84
C ASN A 43 -14.72 3.46 4.47
N ARG A 44 -15.34 4.50 3.92
CA ARG A 44 -14.94 5.11 2.63
C ARG A 44 -13.51 5.65 2.67
N GLN A 45 -13.16 6.35 3.73
CA GLN A 45 -11.83 6.92 3.91
C GLN A 45 -10.78 5.81 4.12
N LEU A 46 -11.13 4.76 4.87
CA LEU A 46 -10.28 3.60 5.06
C LEU A 46 -10.08 2.81 3.75
N LEU A 47 -11.10 2.68 2.90
CA LEU A 47 -10.96 2.08 1.56
C LEU A 47 -9.98 2.87 0.69
N PHE A 48 -10.02 4.20 0.74
CA PHE A 48 -9.01 5.01 0.05
C PHE A 48 -7.60 4.76 0.61
N HIS A 49 -7.45 4.65 1.93
CA HIS A 49 -6.16 4.32 2.57
C HIS A 49 -5.60 2.97 2.09
N LEU A 50 -6.46 1.96 1.86
CA LEU A 50 -6.03 0.70 1.24
C LEU A 50 -5.46 0.88 -0.17
N VAL A 51 -6.08 1.73 -1.00
CA VAL A 51 -5.57 2.09 -2.33
C VAL A 51 -4.23 2.84 -2.22
N LEU A 52 -4.11 3.74 -1.24
CA LEU A 52 -2.89 4.49 -0.99
C LEU A 52 -1.72 3.57 -0.65
N GLY A 53 -1.92 2.53 0.16
CA GLY A 53 -0.90 1.51 0.44
C GLY A 53 -0.37 0.83 -0.83
N GLN A 54 -1.26 0.49 -1.77
CA GLN A 54 -0.85 -0.08 -3.06
C GLN A 54 -0.06 0.93 -3.92
N ASN A 55 -0.46 2.21 -3.90
CA ASN A 55 0.26 3.28 -4.61
C ASN A 55 1.64 3.57 -4.01
N ILE A 56 1.79 3.49 -2.69
CA ILE A 56 3.10 3.55 -2.02
C ILE A 56 3.98 2.40 -2.48
N THR A 57 3.42 1.19 -2.59
CA THR A 57 4.15 0.02 -3.10
C THR A 57 4.67 0.25 -4.53
N LEU A 58 3.80 0.73 -5.43
CA LEU A 58 4.19 1.10 -6.79
C LEU A 58 5.28 2.17 -6.82
N SER A 59 5.14 3.21 -6.00
CA SER A 59 6.10 4.32 -5.93
C SER A 59 7.44 3.90 -5.33
N GLY A 60 7.42 2.91 -4.43
CA GLY A 60 8.62 2.32 -3.84
C GLY A 60 9.51 1.63 -4.86
N ILE A 61 8.94 0.91 -5.83
CA ILE A 61 9.70 0.13 -6.83
C ILE A 61 10.83 0.94 -7.50
N PRO A 62 10.56 2.10 -8.14
CA PRO A 62 11.62 2.91 -8.73
C PRO A 62 12.53 3.56 -7.68
N LEU A 63 11.98 4.00 -6.54
CA LEU A 63 12.72 4.70 -5.49
C LEU A 63 13.79 3.82 -4.83
N LEU A 64 13.39 2.62 -4.40
CA LEU A 64 14.28 1.57 -3.87
C LEU A 64 15.35 1.18 -4.90
N GLY A 65 14.98 1.20 -6.19
CA GLY A 65 15.91 0.99 -7.29
C GLY A 65 16.99 2.07 -7.38
N LEU A 66 16.59 3.33 -7.33
CA LEU A 66 17.50 4.48 -7.40
C LEU A 66 18.45 4.52 -6.19
N PHE A 67 17.92 4.41 -4.98
CA PHE A 67 18.75 4.49 -3.77
C PHE A 67 19.70 3.31 -3.61
N SER A 68 19.40 2.16 -4.21
CA SER A 68 20.34 1.02 -4.24
C SER A 68 21.63 1.30 -5.03
N THR A 69 21.63 2.30 -5.92
CA THR A 69 22.81 2.71 -6.69
C THR A 69 23.53 3.92 -6.11
N LEU A 70 22.95 4.56 -5.08
CA LEU A 70 23.52 5.73 -4.44
C LEU A 70 24.38 5.34 -3.23
N PRO A 71 25.29 6.21 -2.77
CA PRO A 71 26.03 5.99 -1.54
C PRO A 71 25.06 5.76 -0.36
N PRO A 72 25.32 4.82 0.56
CA PRO A 72 24.42 4.52 1.67
C PRO A 72 24.05 5.73 2.54
N ALA A 73 24.90 6.75 2.59
CA ALA A 73 24.62 8.01 3.29
C ALA A 73 23.44 8.78 2.68
N ALA A 74 23.30 8.79 1.35
CA ALA A 74 22.18 9.48 0.68
C ALA A 74 20.84 8.84 1.08
N SER A 75 20.77 7.51 1.09
CA SER A 75 19.58 6.77 1.50
C SER A 75 19.22 7.01 2.97
N ARG A 76 20.20 7.02 3.88
CA ARG A 76 19.97 7.34 5.30
C ARG A 76 19.51 8.77 5.51
N SER A 77 20.12 9.74 4.82
CA SER A 77 19.72 11.15 4.93
C SER A 77 18.30 11.37 4.40
N TRP A 78 17.96 10.73 3.28
CA TRP A 78 16.60 10.76 2.73
C TRP A 78 15.58 10.13 3.69
N SER A 79 15.89 8.96 4.25
CA SER A 79 15.05 8.31 5.26
C SER A 79 14.81 9.20 6.48
N ARG A 80 15.87 9.83 7.02
CA ARG A 80 15.74 10.77 8.15
C ARG A 80 14.88 11.98 7.80
N LEU A 81 15.05 12.55 6.60
CA LEU A 81 14.22 13.65 6.13
C LEU A 81 12.75 13.25 6.09
N LEU A 82 12.42 12.10 5.51
CA LEU A 82 11.05 11.57 5.51
C LEU A 82 10.53 11.31 6.93
N ASP A 83 11.37 10.78 7.81
CA ASP A 83 11.01 10.51 9.20
C ASP A 83 10.67 11.79 9.97
N THR A 84 11.38 12.91 9.72
CA THR A 84 10.99 14.22 10.27
C THR A 84 9.66 14.73 9.73
N CYS A 85 9.23 14.24 8.57
CA CYS A 85 7.93 14.51 8.00
C CYS A 85 6.85 13.51 8.43
N ALA A 86 7.12 12.52 9.30
CA ALA A 86 6.15 11.48 9.69
C ALA A 86 4.87 12.05 10.32
N GLY A 87 4.98 13.04 11.20
CA GLY A 87 3.83 13.73 11.80
C GLY A 87 2.98 14.46 10.74
N PRO A 88 3.57 15.38 9.96
CA PRO A 88 2.90 16.01 8.81
C PRO A 88 2.34 15.01 7.81
N TYR A 89 3.03 13.89 7.57
CA TYR A 89 2.60 12.83 6.68
C TYR A 89 1.40 12.08 7.22
N ASN A 90 1.34 11.77 8.51
CA ASN A 90 0.14 11.18 9.14
C ASN A 90 -1.07 12.12 9.00
N TRP A 91 -0.85 13.43 9.11
CA TRP A 91 -1.90 14.42 8.89
C TRP A 91 -2.30 14.54 7.42
N VAL A 92 -1.34 14.56 6.48
CA VAL A 92 -1.62 14.56 5.02
C VAL A 92 -2.26 13.26 4.57
N ASN A 93 -1.89 12.11 5.14
CA ASN A 93 -2.54 10.84 4.89
C ASN A 93 -3.97 10.85 5.42
N TRP A 94 -4.19 11.36 6.63
CA TRP A 94 -5.54 11.48 7.19
C TRP A 94 -6.39 12.47 6.39
N ALA A 95 -5.89 13.68 6.15
CA ALA A 95 -6.58 14.76 5.43
C ALA A 95 -6.75 14.44 3.94
N GLY A 96 -5.75 13.82 3.33
CA GLY A 96 -5.78 13.32 1.95
C GLY A 96 -6.76 12.17 1.81
N SER A 97 -6.82 11.23 2.75
CA SER A 97 -7.83 10.16 2.77
C SER A 97 -9.23 10.70 3.09
N ALA A 98 -9.33 11.73 3.94
CA ALA A 98 -10.59 12.39 4.23
C ALA A 98 -11.13 13.18 3.03
N ALA A 99 -10.29 13.97 2.37
CA ALA A 99 -10.65 14.76 1.21
C ALA A 99 -10.88 13.89 -0.04
N ALA A 100 -9.96 12.95 -0.34
CA ALA A 100 -10.12 12.05 -1.47
C ALA A 100 -11.26 11.04 -1.24
N GLY A 101 -11.44 10.57 -0.01
CA GLY A 101 -12.59 9.73 0.36
C GLY A 101 -13.93 10.46 0.23
N GLN A 102 -13.98 11.79 0.34
CA GLN A 102 -15.22 12.55 0.09
C GLN A 102 -15.48 12.82 -1.40
N VAL A 103 -14.45 12.82 -2.24
CA VAL A 103 -14.56 13.19 -3.67
C VAL A 103 -14.54 11.97 -4.60
N LEU A 104 -13.85 10.89 -4.23
CA LEU A 104 -13.75 9.68 -5.05
C LEU A 104 -14.85 8.69 -4.68
N ASN A 105 -15.69 8.40 -5.67
CA ASN A 105 -16.65 7.31 -5.57
C ASN A 105 -15.91 5.93 -5.53
N PRO A 106 -16.56 4.88 -5.00
CA PRO A 106 -15.96 3.54 -4.92
C PRO A 106 -15.41 3.01 -6.25
N GLU A 107 -16.06 3.32 -7.37
CA GLU A 107 -15.60 2.93 -8.71
C GLU A 107 -14.25 3.56 -9.08
N GLY A 108 -14.04 4.84 -8.72
CA GLY A 108 -12.76 5.52 -8.94
C GLY A 108 -11.63 4.84 -8.17
N MET A 109 -11.88 4.52 -6.89
CA MET A 109 -10.94 3.80 -6.05
C MET A 109 -10.64 2.39 -6.60
N LEU A 110 -11.65 1.68 -7.10
CA LEU A 110 -11.49 0.36 -7.72
C LEU A 110 -10.62 0.44 -8.98
N ARG A 111 -10.87 1.41 -9.87
CA ARG A 111 -10.04 1.61 -11.07
C ARG A 111 -8.58 1.92 -10.71
N MET A 112 -8.35 2.70 -9.67
CA MET A 112 -7.00 2.98 -9.16
C MET A 112 -6.33 1.70 -8.67
N MET A 113 -6.99 0.93 -7.81
CA MET A 113 -6.46 -0.34 -7.28
C MET A 113 -6.09 -1.32 -8.38
N ASP A 114 -6.99 -1.51 -9.36
CA ASP A 114 -6.77 -2.43 -10.49
C ASP A 114 -5.60 -1.98 -11.37
N THR A 115 -5.55 -0.68 -11.68
CA THR A 115 -4.48 -0.11 -12.51
C THR A 115 -3.12 -0.25 -11.82
N THR A 116 -3.03 0.16 -10.56
CA THR A 116 -1.79 0.09 -9.78
C THR A 116 -1.34 -1.36 -9.63
N THR A 117 -2.24 -2.28 -9.29
CA THR A 117 -1.90 -3.70 -9.15
C THR A 117 -1.41 -4.31 -10.47
N LYS A 118 -2.06 -3.99 -11.59
CA LYS A 118 -1.62 -4.45 -12.92
C LYS A 118 -0.21 -3.97 -13.26
N ILE A 119 0.13 -2.72 -12.93
CA ILE A 119 1.47 -2.17 -13.17
C ILE A 119 2.50 -2.89 -12.29
N ILE A 120 2.21 -3.06 -11.00
CA ILE A 120 3.11 -3.76 -10.06
C ILE A 120 3.36 -5.20 -10.52
N VAL A 121 2.30 -5.96 -10.82
CA VAL A 121 2.42 -7.37 -11.24
C VAL A 121 3.20 -7.48 -12.54
N LYS A 122 2.91 -6.61 -13.53
CA LYS A 122 3.68 -6.60 -14.79
C LYS A 122 5.16 -6.33 -14.56
N TRP A 123 5.49 -5.42 -13.64
CA TRP A 123 6.89 -5.16 -13.28
C TRP A 123 7.52 -6.37 -12.59
N TYR A 124 6.81 -6.99 -11.65
CA TYR A 124 7.28 -8.16 -10.89
C TYR A 124 7.52 -9.37 -11.80
N ASP A 125 6.62 -9.65 -12.75
CA ASP A 125 6.75 -10.75 -13.72
C ASP A 125 8.03 -10.64 -14.58
N GLY A 126 8.60 -9.44 -14.71
CA GLY A 126 9.86 -9.19 -15.41
C GLY A 126 11.10 -9.07 -14.51
N ALA A 127 10.94 -9.08 -13.19
CA ALA A 127 12.03 -8.88 -12.24
C ALA A 127 12.77 -10.20 -11.94
N ASP A 128 14.08 -10.11 -11.69
CA ASP A 128 14.90 -11.19 -11.16
C ASP A 128 15.26 -10.95 -9.68
N GLU A 129 15.86 -11.95 -9.02
CA GLU A 129 16.23 -11.83 -7.60
C GLU A 129 17.15 -10.62 -7.32
N LYS A 130 18.00 -10.25 -8.28
CA LYS A 130 18.89 -9.08 -8.16
C LYS A 130 18.10 -7.77 -8.22
N ALA A 131 17.07 -7.70 -9.06
CA ALA A 131 16.18 -6.56 -9.11
C ALA A 131 15.35 -6.44 -7.83
N LEU A 132 14.94 -7.56 -7.23
CA LEU A 132 14.19 -7.60 -5.97
C LEU A 132 15.04 -7.22 -4.75
N SER A 133 16.33 -7.57 -4.74
CA SER A 133 17.24 -7.27 -3.62
C SER A 133 17.69 -5.79 -3.55
N ARG A 134 17.24 -4.93 -4.47
CA ARG A 134 17.57 -3.49 -4.45
C ARG A 134 16.72 -2.78 -3.40
N GLY A 135 17.40 -2.06 -2.50
CA GLY A 135 16.76 -1.47 -1.33
C GLY A 135 17.28 -0.10 -0.92
N MET A 136 16.67 0.40 0.14
CA MET A 136 16.98 1.68 0.75
C MET A 136 16.63 1.68 2.25
N SER A 137 17.21 2.61 2.99
CA SER A 137 16.73 2.95 4.32
C SER A 137 15.31 3.52 4.24
N MET A 138 14.43 3.06 5.14
CA MET A 138 13.03 3.48 5.19
C MET A 138 12.74 4.22 6.51
N PRO A 139 11.81 5.19 6.50
CA PRO A 139 11.36 5.84 7.73
C PRO A 139 10.47 4.89 8.53
N ALA A 140 11.06 4.13 9.46
CA ALA A 140 10.36 3.08 10.22
C ALA A 140 9.20 3.61 11.09
N SER A 141 9.13 4.92 11.36
CA SER A 141 8.02 5.52 12.11
C SER A 141 6.72 5.65 11.30
N TRP A 142 6.76 5.50 9.98
CA TRP A 142 5.60 5.74 9.11
C TRP A 142 4.58 4.62 9.12
N ASP A 143 5.01 3.38 9.31
CA ASP A 143 4.14 2.21 9.35
C ASP A 143 4.76 1.13 10.24
N PRO A 144 3.99 0.44 11.10
CA PRO A 144 4.53 -0.58 12.01
C PRO A 144 5.26 -1.74 11.32
N TYR A 145 5.00 -1.97 10.02
CA TYR A 145 5.62 -3.02 9.24
C TYR A 145 6.85 -2.54 8.43
N PHE A 146 7.19 -1.24 8.49
CA PHE A 146 8.42 -0.74 7.88
C PHE A 146 9.63 -1.09 8.75
N ALA A 147 10.62 -1.71 8.13
CA ALA A 147 11.92 -1.96 8.74
C ALA A 147 12.90 -0.84 8.38
N PRO A 148 13.93 -0.55 9.21
CA PRO A 148 14.92 0.49 8.90
C PRO A 148 15.62 0.34 7.54
N TRP A 149 15.64 -0.88 7.00
CA TRP A 149 16.03 -1.19 5.64
C TRP A 149 14.97 -2.07 5.01
N MET A 150 14.54 -1.73 3.80
CA MET A 150 13.68 -2.59 2.98
C MET A 150 14.23 -2.65 1.57
N ASP A 151 14.08 -3.80 0.93
CA ASP A 151 14.28 -3.97 -0.50
C ASP A 151 12.93 -4.04 -1.22
N ARG A 152 12.98 -4.21 -2.55
CA ARG A 152 11.76 -4.31 -3.35
C ARG A 152 10.93 -5.54 -3.00
N ARG A 153 11.54 -6.66 -2.60
CA ARG A 153 10.78 -7.81 -2.09
C ARG A 153 10.01 -7.43 -0.84
N ALA A 154 10.69 -6.81 0.13
CA ALA A 154 10.10 -6.43 1.40
C ALA A 154 8.92 -5.45 1.24
N ILE A 155 8.97 -4.49 0.31
CA ILE A 155 7.84 -3.58 0.06
C ILE A 155 6.66 -4.29 -0.63
N LEU A 156 6.92 -5.25 -1.53
CA LEU A 156 5.85 -6.03 -2.16
C LEU A 156 5.17 -6.98 -1.17
N GLU A 157 5.93 -7.52 -0.22
CA GLU A 157 5.40 -8.34 0.88
C GLU A 157 4.77 -7.51 2.00
N TRP A 158 5.14 -6.24 2.12
CA TRP A 158 4.48 -5.27 3.00
C TRP A 158 3.05 -4.98 2.55
N ALA A 159 2.82 -4.73 1.25
CA ALA A 159 1.53 -4.34 0.71
C ALA A 159 0.35 -5.23 1.17
N PRO A 160 0.40 -6.57 1.03
CA PRO A 160 -0.70 -7.44 1.47
C PRO A 160 -0.79 -7.60 3.00
N ARG A 161 0.28 -7.30 3.75
CA ARG A 161 0.23 -7.28 5.23
C ARG A 161 -0.48 -6.02 5.72
N HIS A 162 -0.07 -4.86 5.22
CA HIS A 162 -0.71 -3.57 5.47
C HIS A 162 -2.19 -3.59 5.07
N TYR A 163 -2.49 -4.13 3.88
CA TYR A 163 -3.87 -4.27 3.41
C TYR A 163 -4.72 -5.14 4.34
N ARG A 164 -4.24 -6.32 4.76
CA ARG A 164 -4.99 -7.19 5.70
C ARG A 164 -5.26 -6.51 7.04
N HIS A 165 -4.28 -5.79 7.57
CA HIS A 165 -4.43 -5.06 8.83
C HIS A 165 -5.58 -4.05 8.76
N HIS A 166 -5.58 -3.19 7.74
CA HIS A 166 -6.60 -2.17 7.59
C HIS A 166 -7.94 -2.71 7.07
N ARG A 167 -7.93 -3.78 6.28
CA ARG A 167 -9.16 -4.49 5.88
C ARG A 167 -9.93 -4.99 7.11
N ALA A 168 -9.23 -5.49 8.14
CA ALA A 168 -9.85 -5.97 9.37
C ALA A 168 -10.50 -4.85 10.22
N GLN A 169 -10.23 -3.57 9.89
CA GLN A 169 -10.84 -2.42 10.55
C GLN A 169 -12.13 -1.96 9.86
N LEU A 170 -12.45 -2.46 8.67
CA LEU A 170 -13.72 -2.16 8.00
C LEU A 170 -14.90 -2.73 8.79
N THR A 171 -15.97 -1.94 8.92
CA THR A 171 -17.19 -2.30 9.64
C THR A 171 -18.36 -2.61 8.71
N LEU A 172 -18.07 -3.02 7.47
CA LEU A 172 -19.05 -3.35 6.43
C LEU A 172 -19.70 -4.70 6.73
N THR A 173 -21.03 -4.79 6.73
CA THR A 173 -21.73 -6.05 7.07
C THR A 173 -21.44 -7.16 6.07
N THR A 174 -21.19 -6.78 4.82
CA THR A 174 -20.83 -7.71 3.73
C THR A 174 -19.49 -8.42 3.91
N LEU A 175 -18.66 -8.00 4.87
CA LEU A 175 -17.40 -8.69 5.22
C LEU A 175 -17.58 -9.82 6.23
N PHE A 176 -18.74 -9.89 6.89
CA PHE A 176 -19.05 -10.86 7.94
C PHE A 176 -20.14 -11.88 7.51
N SER A 177 -20.49 -11.86 6.21
CA SER A 177 -21.54 -12.69 5.60
C SER A 177 -20.99 -14.00 5.05
#